data_AF-A0A7W1D3B0-F1
#
_entry.id   AF-A0A7W1D3B0-F1
#
_cell.length_a   1.000
_cell.length_b   1.000
_cell.length_c   1.000
_cell.angle_alpha   90.00
_cell.angle_beta   90.00
_cell.angle_gamma   90.00
#
_symmetry.space_group_name_H-M   'P 1'
#
loop_
_entity.id
_entity.type
_entity.pdbx_description
1 polymer ?
#
loop_
_entity_poly.entity_id
_entity_poly.type
_entity_poly.pdbx_seq_one_letter_code
_entity_poly.pdbx_strand_id
1 'polypeptide(L)'
;MADFFVNITGDRVPEVKLVLTVVVLLLAAYQVLMMAVGYGKLKLPFLSPGAASFSHRSVGDAIVPVTLFVAIACLTYFGIEEWFDEAFLHGVLGVLLAVVLAFKIAVVRWLHSLSRFLPVLGVTVFILFSLTAFTVIGGD
;
A
#
# COMPACT_ATOMS: atom_id res chain seq x y z
N MET A 1 17.53 -12.41 9.29
CA MET A 1 16.85 -11.36 8.47
C MET A 1 16.60 -10.10 9.30
N ALA A 2 16.22 -10.21 10.57
CA ALA A 2 16.20 -9.06 11.50
C ALA A 2 17.52 -8.28 11.53
N ASP A 3 18.67 -8.97 11.68
CA ASP A 3 20.00 -8.35 11.68
C ASP A 3 20.33 -7.57 10.39
N PHE A 4 19.74 -7.98 9.26
CA PHE A 4 19.87 -7.25 8.00
C PHE A 4 19.15 -5.90 8.08
N PHE A 5 17.90 -5.88 8.58
CA PHE A 5 17.15 -4.64 8.75
C PHE A 5 17.78 -3.70 9.76
N VAL A 6 18.29 -4.24 10.86
CA VAL A 6 19.06 -3.49 11.86
C VAL A 6 20.28 -2.80 11.22
N ASN A 7 21.07 -3.57 10.47
CA ASN A 7 22.30 -3.07 9.87
C ASN A 7 22.05 -2.00 8.78
N ILE A 8 21.02 -2.15 7.94
CA ILE A 8 20.72 -1.16 6.89
C ILE A 8 20.05 0.11 7.42
N THR A 9 19.36 0.04 8.56
CA THR A 9 18.66 1.19 9.18
C THR A 9 19.52 1.91 10.22
N GLY A 10 20.60 1.29 10.68
CA GLY A 10 21.45 1.80 11.75
C GLY A 10 20.71 1.86 13.09
N ASP A 11 20.10 0.75 13.49
CA ASP A 11 19.28 0.59 14.71
C ASP A 11 18.00 1.46 14.78
N ARG A 12 17.60 2.08 13.66
CA ARG A 12 16.42 2.97 13.56
C ARG A 12 15.26 2.35 12.78
N VAL A 13 14.96 1.09 13.07
CA VAL A 13 13.90 0.33 12.37
C VAL A 13 12.52 0.98 12.55
N PRO A 14 12.11 1.44 13.74
CA PRO A 14 10.82 2.11 13.92
C PRO A 14 10.68 3.43 13.14
N GLU A 15 11.72 4.27 13.12
CA GLU A 15 11.71 5.55 12.40
C GLU A 15 11.66 5.34 10.89
N VAL A 16 12.45 4.38 10.38
CA VAL A 16 12.41 4.02 8.96
C VAL A 16 11.05 3.43 8.58
N LYS A 17 10.44 2.61 9.44
CA LYS A 17 9.07 2.12 9.26
C LYS A 17 8.08 3.28 9.14
N LEU A 18 8.13 4.24 10.06
CA LEU A 18 7.25 5.41 10.04
C LEU A 18 7.40 6.22 8.74
N VAL A 19 8.64 6.52 8.33
CA VAL A 19 8.91 7.25 7.09
C VAL A 19 8.39 6.50 5.87
N LEU A 20 8.65 5.18 5.78
CA LEU A 20 8.13 4.36 4.69
C LEU A 20 6.60 4.32 4.69
N THR A 21 5.95 4.22 5.84
CA THR A 21 4.49 4.28 5.96
C THR A 21 3.94 5.58 5.40
N VAL A 22 4.52 6.73 5.75
CA VAL A 22 4.11 8.04 5.22
C VAL A 22 4.32 8.13 3.71
N VAL A 23 5.50 7.69 3.22
CA VAL A 23 5.80 7.68 1.78
C VAL A 23 4.78 6.85 1.02
N VAL A 24 4.49 5.63 1.48
CA VAL A 24 3.54 4.76 0.78
C VAL A 24 2.11 5.30 0.89
N LEU A 25 1.73 5.96 1.99
CA LEU A 25 0.43 6.63 2.11
C LEU A 25 0.27 7.77 1.08
N LEU A 26 1.30 8.60 0.91
CA LEU A 26 1.33 9.65 -0.10
C LEU A 26 1.25 9.07 -1.52
N LEU A 27 1.99 7.99 -1.79
CA LEU A 27 1.90 7.28 -3.06
C LEU A 27 0.52 6.68 -3.29
N ALA A 28 -0.13 6.14 -2.26
CA ALA A 28 -1.50 5.62 -2.36
C ALA A 28 -2.51 6.74 -2.68
N ALA A 29 -2.37 7.92 -2.07
CA ALA A 29 -3.18 9.09 -2.41
C ALA A 29 -2.92 9.56 -3.86
N TYR A 30 -1.66 9.59 -4.28
CA TYR A 30 -1.27 9.85 -5.67
C TYR A 30 -1.94 8.86 -6.64
N GLN A 31 -1.99 7.57 -6.31
CA GLN A 31 -2.63 6.55 -7.14
C GLN A 31 -4.13 6.81 -7.34
N VAL A 32 -4.84 7.17 -6.27
CA VAL A 32 -6.28 7.52 -6.34
C VAL A 32 -6.48 8.75 -7.22
N LEU A 33 -5.66 9.78 -7.04
CA LEU A 33 -5.72 11.00 -7.85
C LEU A 33 -5.49 10.72 -9.34
N MET A 34 -4.43 9.98 -9.68
CA MET A 34 -4.12 9.61 -11.07
C MET A 34 -5.27 8.81 -11.69
N MET A 35 -5.89 7.90 -10.95
CA MET A 35 -6.99 7.11 -11.47
C MET A 35 -8.29 7.93 -11.62
N ALA A 36 -8.53 8.89 -10.73
CA ALA A 36 -9.65 9.82 -10.88
C ALA A 36 -9.52 10.65 -12.16
N VAL A 37 -8.31 11.09 -12.50
CA VAL A 37 -8.02 11.77 -13.77
C VAL A 37 -8.12 10.81 -14.96
N GLY A 38 -7.56 9.60 -14.83
CA GLY A 38 -7.59 8.57 -15.89
C GLY A 38 -9.01 8.15 -16.29
N TYR A 39 -9.93 8.05 -15.33
CA TYR A 39 -11.36 7.78 -15.58
C TYR A 39 -12.16 9.04 -15.96
N GLY A 40 -11.54 10.22 -16.05
CA GLY A 40 -12.22 11.47 -16.37
C GLY A 40 -13.14 12.01 -15.27
N LYS A 41 -13.04 11.50 -14.03
CA LYS A 41 -13.76 12.00 -12.86
C LYS A 41 -13.18 13.33 -12.36
N LEU A 42 -11.89 13.56 -12.59
CA LEU A 42 -11.20 14.82 -12.33
C LEU A 42 -10.55 15.32 -13.64
N LYS A 43 -10.64 16.63 -13.91
CA LYS A 43 -9.99 17.24 -15.07
C LYS A 43 -8.89 18.18 -14.58
N LEU A 44 -7.64 17.87 -14.92
CA LEU A 44 -6.49 18.74 -14.66
C LEU A 44 -6.02 19.34 -15.99
N PRO A 45 -5.80 20.66 -16.08
CA PRO A 45 -5.49 21.33 -17.34
C PRO A 45 -4.14 20.93 -17.94
N PHE A 46 -3.24 20.36 -17.13
CA PHE A 46 -1.88 19.97 -17.51
C PHE A 46 -1.68 18.46 -17.64
N LEU A 47 -2.71 17.63 -17.40
CA LEU A 47 -2.55 16.17 -17.36
C LEU A 47 -3.65 15.46 -18.15
N SER A 48 -3.26 14.72 -19.19
CA SER A 48 -4.19 13.94 -20.00
C SER A 48 -4.63 12.65 -19.29
N PRO A 49 -5.85 12.14 -19.55
CA PRO A 49 -6.31 10.87 -18.97
C PRO A 49 -5.39 9.68 -19.31
N GLY A 50 -4.83 9.67 -20.51
CA GLY A 50 -3.88 8.64 -20.95
C GLY A 50 -2.57 8.67 -20.15
N ALA A 51 -1.98 9.85 -19.96
CA ALA A 51 -0.78 10.02 -19.16
C ALA A 51 -1.02 9.69 -17.68
N ALA A 52 -2.16 10.12 -17.12
CA ALA A 52 -2.54 9.78 -15.75
C ALA A 52 -2.71 8.27 -15.55
N SER A 53 -3.36 7.59 -16.51
CA SER A 53 -3.54 6.14 -16.49
C SER A 53 -2.21 5.39 -16.60
N PHE A 54 -1.28 5.88 -17.41
CA PHE A 54 0.08 5.33 -17.51
C PHE A 54 0.85 5.52 -16.20
N SER A 55 0.79 6.72 -15.61
CA SER A 55 1.44 6.99 -14.33
C SER A 55 0.89 6.11 -13.20
N HIS A 56 -0.44 5.97 -13.12
CA HIS A 56 -1.09 5.06 -12.18
C HIS A 56 -0.52 3.64 -12.25
N ARG A 57 -0.39 3.10 -13.47
CA ARG A 57 0.17 1.75 -13.67
C ARG A 57 1.66 1.67 -13.29
N SER A 58 2.49 2.56 -13.82
CA SER A 58 3.94 2.53 -13.58
C SER A 58 4.31 2.69 -12.10
N VAL A 59 3.71 3.66 -11.42
CA VAL A 59 3.93 3.85 -9.97
C VAL A 59 3.26 2.72 -9.18
N GLY A 60 2.16 2.16 -9.68
CA GLY A 60 1.47 1.02 -9.07
C GLY A 60 2.30 -0.26 -9.11
N ASP A 61 3.04 -0.49 -10.20
CA ASP A 61 3.94 -1.63 -10.32
C ASP A 61 5.15 -1.49 -9.37
N ALA A 62 5.58 -0.26 -9.08
CA ALA A 62 6.65 0.02 -8.13
C ALA A 62 6.23 -0.03 -6.66
N ILE A 63 4.99 0.37 -6.32
CA ILE A 63 4.53 0.43 -4.93
C ILE A 63 4.27 -0.96 -4.33
N VAL A 64 3.88 -1.94 -5.15
CA VAL A 64 3.60 -3.32 -4.72
C VAL A 64 4.85 -3.99 -4.09
N PRO A 65 6.01 -4.06 -4.76
CA PRO A 65 7.20 -4.68 -4.16
C PRO A 65 7.70 -3.91 -2.92
N VAL A 66 7.57 -2.58 -2.89
CA VAL A 66 7.90 -1.77 -1.70
C VAL A 66 6.99 -2.14 -0.52
N THR A 67 5.68 -2.26 -0.76
CA THR A 67 4.71 -2.68 0.25
C THR A 67 5.02 -4.08 0.78
N LEU A 68 5.38 -5.02 -0.11
CA LEU A 68 5.77 -6.37 0.26
C LEU A 68 7.07 -6.38 1.10
N PHE A 69 8.07 -5.58 0.71
CA PHE A 69 9.31 -5.44 1.46
C PHE A 69 9.06 -4.92 2.89
N VAL A 70 8.23 -3.88 3.04
CA VAL A 70 7.84 -3.34 4.36
C VAL A 70 7.11 -4.40 5.19
N ALA A 71 6.18 -5.14 4.58
CA ALA A 71 5.46 -6.21 5.29
C ALA A 71 6.41 -7.30 5.81
N ILE A 72 7.40 -7.72 5.01
CA ILE A 72 8.43 -8.69 5.43
C ILE A 72 9.30 -8.10 6.54
N ALA A 73 9.71 -6.84 6.43
CA ALA A 73 10.47 -6.15 7.47
C ALA A 73 9.70 -6.14 8.80
N CYS A 74 8.42 -5.80 8.77
CA CYS A 74 7.56 -5.79 9.95
C CYS A 74 7.45 -7.18 10.58
N LEU A 75 7.15 -8.21 9.78
CA LEU A 75 7.02 -9.59 10.27
C LEU A 75 8.30 -10.14 10.90
N THR A 76 9.46 -9.79 10.32
CA THR A 76 10.74 -10.37 10.71
C THR A 76 11.42 -9.64 11.86
N TYR A 77 11.14 -8.35 12.05
CA TYR A 77 11.71 -7.54 13.13
C TYR A 77 10.84 -7.55 14.39
N PHE A 78 9.53 -7.33 14.24
CA PHE A 78 8.59 -7.24 15.37
C PHE A 78 7.99 -8.62 15.75
N GLY A 79 8.16 -9.62 14.90
CA GLY A 79 7.64 -10.96 15.14
C GLY A 79 6.12 -11.08 14.99
N ILE A 80 5.61 -12.30 15.17
CA ILE A 80 4.18 -12.62 15.14
C ILE A 80 3.56 -12.50 16.54
N GLU A 81 4.38 -12.50 17.60
CA GLU A 81 3.91 -12.47 18.98
C GLU A 81 3.25 -11.13 19.34
N GLU A 82 3.78 -10.00 18.82
CA GLU A 82 3.15 -8.68 18.94
C GLU A 82 1.77 -8.58 18.25
N TRP A 83 1.41 -9.53 17.38
CA TRP A 83 0.12 -9.52 16.69
C TRP A 83 -1.06 -9.79 17.64
N PHE A 84 -0.85 -10.36 18.82
CA PHE A 84 -1.95 -10.76 19.70
C PHE A 84 -2.24 -9.75 20.83
N ASP A 85 -1.37 -8.76 21.04
CA ASP A 85 -1.52 -7.75 22.10
C ASP A 85 -1.77 -6.35 21.50
N GLU A 86 -0.75 -5.53 21.29
CA GLU A 86 -0.92 -4.10 20.94
C GLU A 86 -1.04 -3.85 19.42
N ALA A 87 -0.57 -4.78 18.59
CA ALA A 87 -0.56 -4.63 17.13
C ALA A 87 -1.62 -5.47 16.39
N PHE A 88 -2.62 -6.03 17.10
CA PHE A 88 -3.63 -6.91 16.51
C PHE A 88 -4.37 -6.26 15.33
N LEU A 89 -4.83 -5.02 15.49
CA LEU A 89 -5.50 -4.28 14.42
C LEU A 89 -4.58 -4.03 13.23
N HIS A 90 -3.31 -3.71 13.47
CA HIS A 90 -2.32 -3.52 12.40
C HIS A 90 -2.10 -4.82 11.61
N GLY A 91 -1.91 -5.95 12.30
CA GLY A 91 -1.75 -7.26 11.68
C GLY A 91 -2.95 -7.67 10.83
N VAL A 92 -4.17 -7.56 11.37
CA VAL A 92 -5.41 -7.90 10.64
C VAL A 92 -5.60 -7.01 9.41
N LEU A 93 -5.42 -5.69 9.56
CA LEU A 93 -5.52 -4.76 8.43
C LEU A 93 -4.45 -5.02 7.37
N GLY A 94 -3.22 -5.34 7.79
CA GLY A 94 -2.13 -5.71 6.89
C GLY A 94 -2.42 -6.98 6.09
N VAL A 95 -3.00 -8.01 6.72
CA VAL A 95 -3.41 -9.25 6.03
C VAL A 95 -4.54 -8.97 5.04
N LEU A 96 -5.56 -8.23 5.46
CA LEU A 96 -6.67 -7.85 4.57
C LEU A 96 -6.17 -7.04 3.37
N LEU A 97 -5.27 -6.08 3.60
CA LEU A 97 -4.63 -5.30 2.54
C LEU A 97 -3.90 -6.22 1.55
N ALA A 98 -3.11 -7.16 2.04
CA ALA A 98 -2.39 -8.11 1.19
C ALA A 98 -3.34 -8.97 0.35
N VAL A 99 -4.41 -9.49 0.94
CA VAL A 99 -5.43 -10.30 0.24
C VAL A 99 -6.13 -9.48 -0.85
N VAL A 100 -6.60 -8.28 -0.53
CA VAL A 100 -7.31 -7.42 -1.49
C VAL A 100 -6.36 -6.98 -2.61
N LEU A 101 -5.10 -6.67 -2.30
CA LEU A 101 -4.10 -6.31 -3.30
C LEU A 101 -3.78 -7.49 -4.23
N ALA A 102 -3.59 -8.69 -3.68
CA ALA A 102 -3.39 -9.91 -4.48
C ALA A 102 -4.60 -10.19 -5.37
N PHE A 103 -5.81 -10.03 -4.85
CA PHE A 103 -7.04 -10.18 -5.62
C PHE A 103 -7.15 -9.12 -6.73
N LYS A 104 -6.82 -7.86 -6.46
CA LYS A 104 -6.74 -6.80 -7.47
C LYS A 104 -5.79 -7.17 -8.60
N ILE A 105 -4.60 -7.66 -8.27
CA ILE A 105 -3.61 -8.13 -9.26
C ILE A 105 -4.18 -9.30 -10.07
N ALA A 106 -4.88 -10.23 -9.41
CA ALA A 106 -5.50 -11.37 -10.08
C ALA A 106 -6.61 -10.95 -11.06
N VAL A 107 -7.42 -9.95 -10.70
CA VAL A 107 -8.43 -9.37 -11.59
C VAL A 107 -7.79 -8.74 -12.83
N VAL A 108 -6.67 -8.03 -12.66
CA VAL A 108 -5.94 -7.42 -13.79
C VAL A 108 -5.29 -8.46 -14.69
N ARG A 109 -4.75 -9.56 -14.13
CA ARG A 109 -3.94 -10.53 -14.89
C ARG A 109 -4.72 -11.71 -15.47
N TRP A 110 -5.75 -12.18 -14.77
CA TRP A 110 -6.43 -13.43 -15.11
C TRP A 110 -7.95 -13.28 -15.19
N LEU A 111 -8.56 -12.45 -14.33
CA LEU A 111 -10.03 -12.35 -14.24
C LEU A 111 -10.57 -11.06 -14.90
N HIS A 112 -10.30 -10.87 -16.19
CA HIS A 112 -10.71 -9.68 -16.93
C HIS A 112 -12.23 -9.42 -16.91
N SER A 113 -13.05 -10.46 -16.70
CA SER A 113 -14.52 -10.34 -16.54
C SER A 113 -14.93 -9.51 -15.31
N LEU A 114 -14.08 -9.42 -14.30
CA LEU A 114 -14.29 -8.63 -13.07
C LEU A 114 -13.69 -7.22 -13.15
N SER A 115 -13.15 -6.82 -14.31
CA SER A 115 -12.50 -5.52 -14.50
C SER A 115 -13.39 -4.32 -14.14
N ARG A 116 -14.72 -4.47 -14.25
CA ARG A 116 -15.71 -3.46 -13.81
C ARG A 116 -15.60 -3.09 -12.33
N PHE A 117 -15.06 -3.97 -11.49
CA PHE A 117 -14.90 -3.77 -10.05
C PHE A 117 -13.52 -3.22 -9.66
N LEU A 118 -12.61 -3.03 -10.61
CA LEU A 118 -11.26 -2.48 -10.35
C LEU A 118 -11.27 -1.13 -9.60
N PRO A 119 -12.19 -0.19 -9.88
CA PRO A 119 -12.27 1.05 -9.11
C PRO A 119 -12.58 0.80 -7.63
N VAL A 120 -13.54 -0.10 -7.35
CA VAL A 120 -13.94 -0.45 -5.98
C VAL A 120 -12.76 -1.10 -5.26
N LEU A 121 -12.10 -2.09 -5.90
CA LEU A 121 -10.90 -2.71 -5.34
C LEU A 121 -9.77 -1.71 -5.08
N GLY A 122 -9.57 -0.75 -5.99
CA GLY A 122 -8.59 0.32 -5.82
C GLY A 122 -8.88 1.21 -4.60
N VAL A 123 -10.14 1.60 -4.40
CA VAL A 123 -10.57 2.36 -3.22
C VAL A 123 -10.44 1.53 -1.96
N THR A 124 -10.83 0.25 -1.97
CA THR A 124 -10.65 -0.65 -0.82
C THR A 124 -9.19 -0.78 -0.42
N VAL A 125 -8.27 -0.95 -1.39
CA VAL A 125 -6.82 -0.95 -1.12
C VAL A 125 -6.39 0.35 -0.47
N PHE A 126 -6.82 1.51 -0.99
CA PHE A 126 -6.49 2.80 -0.40
C PHE A 126 -7.00 2.96 1.04
N ILE A 127 -8.24 2.55 1.31
CA ILE A 127 -8.82 2.59 2.66
C ILE A 127 -8.04 1.68 3.61
N LEU A 128 -7.78 0.42 3.23
CA LEU A 128 -7.02 -0.52 4.05
C LEU A 128 -5.60 -0.02 4.30
N PHE A 129 -4.95 0.56 3.28
CA PHE A 129 -3.64 1.17 3.43
C PHE A 129 -3.67 2.31 4.45
N SER A 130 -4.65 3.22 4.33
CA SER A 130 -4.81 4.35 5.23
C SER A 130 -5.05 3.89 6.67
N LEU A 131 -5.95 2.93 6.88
CA LEU A 131 -6.22 2.36 8.21
C LEU A 131 -4.99 1.68 8.80
N THR A 132 -4.25 0.92 8.00
CA THR A 132 -2.98 0.28 8.43
C THR A 132 -1.92 1.32 8.77
N ALA A 133 -1.89 2.45 8.06
CA ALA A 133 -0.99 3.56 8.38
C ALA A 133 -1.41 4.28 9.67
N PHE A 134 -2.71 4.48 9.89
CA PHE A 134 -3.22 5.09 11.12
C PHE A 134 -2.89 4.28 12.37
N THR A 135 -2.86 2.94 12.29
CA THR A 135 -2.43 2.13 13.44
C THR A 135 -0.93 2.26 13.75
N VAL A 136 -0.13 2.79 12.83
CA VAL A 136 1.29 3.11 13.05
C VAL A 136 1.47 4.56 13.52
N ILE A 137 0.66 5.50 13.01
CA ILE A 137 0.79 6.94 13.30
C ILE A 137 0.07 7.34 14.58
N GLY A 138 -1.04 6.67 14.91
CA GLY A 138 -1.86 6.98 16.08
C GLY A 138 -1.69 6.02 17.25
N GLY A 139 -0.73 5.09 17.15
CA GLY A 139 -0.39 4.13 18.20
C GLY A 139 0.74 4.62 19.11
N ASP A 140 0.72 5.91 19.43
CA ASP A 140 1.60 6.53 20.43
C ASP A 140 1.10 6.24 21.86
#